data_AF-A0A2V5MH87-F1
#
_entry.id   AF-A0A2V5MH87-F1
#
_cell.length_a   1.000
_cell.length_b   1.000
_cell.length_c   1.000
_cell.angle_alpha   90.00
_cell.angle_beta   90.00
_cell.angle_gamma   90.00
#
_symmetry.space_group_name_H-M   'P 1'
#
loop_
_entity.id
_entity.type
_entity.pdbx_description
1 polymer ?
#
loop_
_entity_poly.entity_id
_entity_poly.type
_entity_poly.pdbx_seq_one_letter_code
_entity_poly.pdbx_strand_id
1 'polypeptide(L)'
;MIFRSSIFARVGVNALVAFVALWAAVVTLAARDGSKQWIVLNNCRLIANPANDGDSFHASAGAKEYIFRLYLVDAPETDEMTPGRLVEQAKYFGISVPQAI
;
A
#
# COMPACT_ATOMS: atom_id res chain seq x y z
N MET A 1 57.58 -5.16 1.26
CA MET A 1 56.81 -6.18 2.02
C MET A 1 55.49 -6.39 1.29
N ILE A 2 55.41 -7.38 0.40
CA ILE A 2 54.23 -7.63 -0.44
C ILE A 2 53.23 -8.42 0.40
N PHE A 3 52.08 -7.82 0.72
CA PHE A 3 50.96 -8.49 1.37
C PHE A 3 50.40 -9.55 0.42
N ARG A 4 50.90 -10.78 0.52
CA ARG A 4 50.29 -11.94 -0.11
C ARG A 4 48.97 -12.20 0.60
N SER A 5 47.88 -11.61 0.10
CA SER A 5 46.54 -12.00 0.53
C SER A 5 46.43 -13.52 0.34
N SER A 6 46.18 -14.24 1.43
CA SER A 6 46.13 -15.70 1.40
C SER A 6 44.97 -16.14 0.49
N ILE A 7 45.19 -17.19 -0.28
CA ILE A 7 44.17 -17.79 -1.16
C ILE A 7 42.91 -18.11 -0.34
N PHE A 8 43.07 -18.53 0.92
CA PHE A 8 42.00 -18.77 1.88
C PHE A 8 41.14 -17.53 2.19
N ALA A 9 41.73 -16.33 2.31
CA ALA A 9 40.97 -15.10 2.51
C ALA A 9 40.16 -14.71 1.26
N ARG A 10 40.70 -14.96 0.06
CA ARG A 10 39.98 -14.72 -1.20
C ARG A 10 38.80 -15.69 -1.38
N VAL A 11 38.99 -16.97 -1.01
CA VAL A 11 37.93 -17.98 -1.04
C VAL A 11 36.82 -17.64 -0.03
N GLY A 12 37.15 -17.18 1.17
CA GLY A 12 36.16 -16.76 2.18
C GLY A 12 35.33 -15.56 1.75
N VAL A 13 35.95 -14.54 1.15
CA VAL A 13 35.25 -13.37 0.61
C VAL A 13 34.33 -13.77 -0.55
N ASN A 14 34.81 -14.62 -1.47
CA ASN A 14 33.99 -15.09 -2.59
C ASN A 14 32.78 -15.92 -2.13
N ALA A 15 32.95 -16.77 -1.11
CA ALA A 15 31.86 -17.55 -0.52
C ALA A 15 30.81 -16.65 0.14
N LEU A 16 31.24 -15.61 0.88
CA LEU A 16 30.32 -14.64 1.48
C LEU A 16 29.55 -13.85 0.41
N VAL A 17 30.23 -13.37 -0.63
CA VAL A 17 29.59 -12.66 -1.74
C VAL A 17 28.57 -13.56 -2.45
N ALA A 18 28.93 -14.82 -2.72
CA ALA A 18 28.01 -15.79 -3.32
C ALA A 18 26.79 -16.05 -2.44
N PHE A 19 26.99 -16.17 -1.12
CA PHE A 19 25.90 -16.37 -0.17
C PHE A 19 24.95 -15.16 -0.12
N VAL A 20 25.49 -13.94 -0.07
CA VAL A 20 24.70 -12.70 -0.08
C VAL A 20 23.95 -12.55 -1.41
N ALA A 21 24.60 -12.82 -2.54
CA ALA A 21 23.96 -12.78 -3.85
C ALA A 21 22.82 -13.81 -3.97
N LEU A 22 23.04 -15.03 -3.47
CA LEU A 22 22.01 -16.07 -3.44
C LEU A 22 20.83 -15.66 -2.55
N TRP A 23 21.10 -15.12 -1.35
CA TRP A 23 20.06 -14.62 -0.46
C TRP A 23 19.25 -13.49 -1.08
N ALA A 24 19.92 -12.50 -1.69
CA ALA A 24 19.26 -11.40 -2.37
C ALA A 24 18.38 -11.90 -3.54
N ALA A 25 18.86 -12.89 -4.30
CA ALA A 25 18.10 -13.50 -5.38
C ALA A 25 16.85 -14.23 -4.86
N VAL A 26 16.98 -15.00 -3.78
CA VAL A 26 15.86 -15.70 -3.13
C VAL A 26 14.81 -14.71 -2.61
N VAL A 27 15.22 -13.67 -1.89
CA VAL A 27 14.32 -12.62 -1.39
C VAL A 27 13.61 -11.92 -2.54
N THR A 28 14.33 -11.58 -3.62
CA THR A 28 13.75 -10.92 -4.80
C THR A 28 12.73 -11.82 -5.50
N LEU A 29 13.01 -13.12 -5.64
CA LEU A 29 12.05 -14.06 -6.25
C LEU A 29 10.80 -14.23 -5.38
N ALA A 30 10.96 -14.35 -4.05
CA ALA A 30 9.85 -14.49 -3.12
C ALA A 30 8.98 -13.22 -3.05
N ALA A 31 9.60 -12.04 -3.22
CA ALA A 31 8.90 -10.75 -3.26
C ALA A 31 8.20 -10.47 -4.60
N ARG A 32 8.47 -11.24 -5.66
CA ARG A 32 7.68 -11.15 -6.89
C ARG A 32 6.31 -11.74 -6.61
N ASP A 33 5.37 -10.88 -6.23
CA ASP A 33 3.94 -11.20 -6.30
C ASP A 33 3.64 -11.40 -7.78
N GLY A 34 3.69 -12.66 -8.24
CA GLY A 34 3.51 -13.02 -9.64
C GLY A 34 2.25 -12.34 -10.14
N SER A 35 2.35 -11.55 -11.21
CA SER A 35 1.36 -10.57 -11.65
C SER A 35 -0.06 -11.08 -11.41
N LYS A 36 -0.66 -10.71 -10.27
CA LYS A 36 -2.02 -11.09 -9.99
C LYS A 36 -2.83 -10.42 -11.07
N GLN A 37 -3.48 -11.24 -11.91
CA GLN A 37 -4.31 -10.69 -12.96
C GLN A 37 -5.34 -9.79 -12.29
N TRP A 38 -5.39 -8.54 -12.74
CA TRP A 38 -6.33 -7.57 -12.20
C TRP A 38 -7.75 -8.10 -12.38
N ILE A 39 -8.52 -8.10 -11.30
CA ILE A 39 -9.96 -8.38 -11.38
C ILE A 39 -10.64 -7.09 -11.78
N VAL A 40 -11.27 -7.08 -12.96
CA VAL A 40 -12.05 -5.95 -13.43
C VAL A 40 -13.51 -6.18 -13.09
N LEU A 41 -14.04 -5.34 -12.21
CA LEU A 41 -15.48 -5.30 -11.91
C LEU A 41 -16.14 -4.29 -12.84
N ASN A 42 -17.04 -4.77 -13.70
CA ASN A 42 -17.74 -3.95 -14.68
C ASN A 42 -19.09 -3.49 -14.13
N ASN A 43 -19.56 -2.34 -14.62
CA ASN A 43 -20.87 -1.77 -14.29
C ASN A 43 -21.09 -1.57 -12.78
N CYS A 44 -20.05 -1.17 -12.05
CA CYS A 44 -20.17 -0.87 -10.63
C CYS A 44 -21.16 0.28 -10.39
N ARG A 45 -21.97 0.16 -9.33
CA ARG A 45 -22.86 1.21 -8.85
C ARG A 45 -22.56 1.46 -7.38
N LEU A 46 -22.40 2.72 -6.99
CA LEU A 46 -22.33 3.10 -5.58
C LEU A 46 -23.65 2.77 -4.90
N ILE A 47 -23.59 2.13 -3.75
CA ILE A 47 -24.75 1.86 -2.90
C ILE A 47 -24.77 2.94 -1.83
N ALA A 48 -25.86 3.69 -1.73
CA ALA A 48 -26.03 4.67 -0.66
C ALA A 48 -26.14 3.92 0.68
N ASN A 49 -25.15 4.12 1.55
CA ASN A 49 -25.07 3.50 2.85
C ASN A 49 -24.50 4.54 3.84
N PRO A 50 -25.09 4.71 5.05
CA PRO A 50 -24.57 5.62 6.06
C PRO A 50 -23.14 5.32 6.51
N ALA A 51 -22.63 4.10 6.28
CA ALA A 51 -21.27 3.71 6.60
C ALA A 51 -20.25 4.01 5.47
N ASN A 52 -20.67 4.65 4.37
CA ASN A 52 -19.71 5.14 3.38
C ASN A 52 -18.99 6.38 3.91
N ASP A 53 -17.68 6.42 3.77
CA ASP A 53 -16.80 7.54 4.13
C ASP A 53 -15.78 7.82 3.00
N GLY A 54 -14.77 8.64 3.27
CA GLY A 54 -13.80 9.08 2.26
C GLY A 54 -12.93 7.98 1.66
N ASP A 55 -12.65 6.90 2.40
CA ASP A 55 -11.77 5.80 1.97
C ASP A 55 -12.44 4.42 2.02
N SER A 56 -13.69 4.31 2.46
CA SER A 56 -14.48 3.09 2.40
C SER A 56 -15.91 3.30 1.93
N PHE A 57 -16.36 2.41 1.04
CA PHE A 57 -17.67 2.54 0.42
C PHE A 57 -18.24 1.21 -0.06
N HIS A 58 -19.56 1.15 -0.13
CA HIS A 58 -20.32 0.02 -0.64
C HIS A 58 -20.59 0.20 -2.13
N ALA A 59 -20.34 -0.83 -2.93
CA ALA A 59 -20.68 -0.83 -4.34
C ALA A 59 -21.17 -2.20 -4.81
N SER A 60 -22.15 -2.21 -5.71
CA SER A 60 -22.60 -3.43 -6.38
C SER A 60 -21.87 -3.63 -7.69
N ALA A 61 -21.52 -4.87 -8.02
CA ALA A 61 -21.14 -5.28 -9.37
C ALA A 61 -21.99 -6.51 -9.77
N GLY A 62 -23.01 -6.28 -10.60
CA GLY A 62 -24.02 -7.28 -10.92
C GLY A 62 -24.87 -7.63 -9.69
N ALA A 63 -24.95 -8.91 -9.34
CA ALA A 63 -25.72 -9.40 -8.18
C ALA A 63 -24.91 -9.42 -6.87
N LYS A 64 -23.65 -8.98 -6.89
CA LYS A 64 -22.77 -8.97 -5.71
C LYS A 64 -22.61 -7.56 -5.18
N GLU A 65 -22.59 -7.47 -3.86
CA GLU A 65 -22.21 -6.27 -3.12
C GLU A 65 -20.80 -6.44 -2.55
N TYR A 66 -20.05 -5.34 -2.56
CA TYR A 66 -18.67 -5.25 -2.08
C TYR A 66 -18.55 -4.05 -1.16
N ILE A 67 -17.69 -4.20 -0.14
CA ILE A 67 -17.18 -3.09 0.66
C ILE A 67 -15.72 -2.90 0.26
N PHE A 68 -15.39 -1.73 -0.29
CA PHE A 68 -14.02 -1.37 -0.59
C PHE A 68 -13.46 -0.55 0.56
N ARG A 69 -12.20 -0.81 0.94
CA ARG A 69 -11.38 0.12 1.73
C ARG A 69 -10.10 0.40 0.96
N LEU A 70 -9.85 1.68 0.75
CA LEU A 70 -8.65 2.19 0.12
C LEU A 70 -7.59 2.38 1.21
N TYR A 71 -6.41 1.81 0.99
CA TYR A 71 -5.28 2.00 1.90
C TYR A 71 -4.33 3.04 1.31
N LEU A 72 -3.71 3.84 2.19
CA LEU A 72 -2.71 4.85 1.82
C LEU A 72 -3.27 5.98 0.94
N VAL A 73 -4.55 6.33 1.13
CA VAL A 73 -5.18 7.51 0.55
C VAL A 73 -5.47 8.53 1.64
N ASP A 74 -5.42 9.82 1.30
CA ASP A 74 -5.88 10.87 2.18
C ASP A 74 -7.41 10.93 2.14
N ALA A 75 -8.06 10.85 3.30
CA ALA A 75 -9.51 10.96 3.45
C ALA A 75 -9.87 11.89 4.63
N PRO A 76 -11.01 12.61 4.56
CA PRO A 76 -11.55 13.36 5.69
C PRO A 76 -11.95 12.46 6.87
N GLU A 77 -12.19 13.04 8.05
CA GLU A 77 -12.73 12.28 9.20
C GLU A 77 -14.14 11.73 8.91
N THR A 78 -14.61 10.82 9.76
CA THR A 78 -15.97 10.26 9.72
C THR A 78 -16.91 10.88 10.74
N ASP A 79 -16.39 11.75 11.62
CA ASP A 79 -17.15 12.38 12.69
C ASP A 79 -16.61 13.77 13.07
N GLU A 80 -17.37 14.44 13.93
CA GLU A 80 -17.09 15.81 14.41
C GLU A 80 -16.25 15.84 15.69
N MET A 81 -15.66 14.73 16.13
CA MET A 81 -15.06 14.62 17.46
C MET A 81 -13.79 15.46 17.63
N THR A 82 -13.16 15.84 16.50
CA THR A 82 -11.98 16.72 16.52
C THR A 82 -12.16 17.96 15.62
N PRO A 83 -12.91 18.99 16.07
CA PRO A 83 -13.27 20.14 15.24
C PRO A 83 -12.07 20.89 14.63
N GLY A 84 -10.94 20.94 15.34
CA GLY A 84 -9.72 21.56 14.82
C GLY A 84 -9.17 20.83 13.57
N ARG A 85 -9.23 19.50 13.56
CA ARG A 85 -8.80 18.69 12.41
C ARG A 85 -9.70 18.90 11.20
N LEU A 86 -11.01 19.08 11.41
CA LEU A 86 -11.94 19.37 10.32
C LEU A 86 -11.60 20.66 9.59
N VAL A 87 -11.19 21.71 10.32
CA VAL A 87 -10.76 22.98 9.72
C VAL A 87 -9.48 22.79 8.90
N GLU A 88 -8.52 22.03 9.43
CA GLU A 88 -7.27 21.72 8.73
C GLU A 88 -7.51 20.88 7.46
N GLN A 89 -8.37 19.87 7.53
CA GLN A 89 -8.73 19.01 6.41
C GLN A 89 -9.55 19.76 5.36
N ALA A 90 -10.54 20.54 5.76
CA ALA A 90 -11.32 21.38 4.84
C ALA A 90 -10.39 22.31 4.04
N LYS A 91 -9.41 22.90 4.71
CA LYS A 91 -8.36 23.70 4.05
C LYS A 91 -7.47 22.86 3.13
N TYR A 92 -7.06 21.67 3.57
CA TYR A 92 -6.21 20.76 2.77
C TYR A 92 -6.90 20.32 1.46
N PHE A 93 -8.17 19.90 1.55
CA PHE A 93 -8.96 19.42 0.41
C PHE A 93 -9.63 20.54 -0.40
N GLY A 94 -9.60 21.79 0.08
CA GLY A 94 -10.23 22.92 -0.60
C GLY A 94 -11.77 22.87 -0.57
N ILE A 95 -12.35 22.31 0.50
CA ILE A 95 -13.79 22.13 0.71
C ILE A 95 -14.26 22.89 1.95
N SER A 96 -15.57 22.93 2.18
CA SER A 96 -16.12 23.48 3.42
C SER A 96 -16.01 22.49 4.58
N VAL A 97 -16.01 22.98 5.83
CA VAL A 97 -15.97 22.12 7.03
C VAL A 97 -17.09 21.07 7.05
N PRO A 98 -18.35 21.38 6.68
CA PRO A 98 -19.41 20.36 6.61
C PRO A 98 -19.22 19.31 5.51
N GLN A 99 -18.29 19.51 4.57
CA GLN A 99 -17.95 18.53 3.53
C GLN A 99 -16.73 17.67 3.91
N ALA A 100 -16.05 17.99 5.01
CA ALA A 100 -14.89 17.25 5.51
C ALA A 100 -15.29 16.07 6.42
N ILE A 101 -16.55 15.63 6.31
CA ILE A 101 -17.20 14.54 7.05
C ILE A 101 -18.18 13.85 6.10
#